data_AF-B7G9I3-F1
#
_entry.id   AF-B7G9I3-F1
#
_cell.length_a   1.000
_cell.length_b   1.000
_cell.length_c   1.000
_cell.angle_alpha   90.00
_cell.angle_beta   90.00
_cell.angle_gamma   90.00
#
_symmetry.space_group_name_H-M   'P 1'
#
loop_
_entity.id
_entity.type
_entity.pdbx_description
1 polymer ?
#
loop_
_entity_poly.entity_id
_entity_poly.type
_entity_poly.pdbx_seq_one_letter_code
_entity_poly.pdbx_strand_id
1 'polypeptide(L)'
;MSRQQFDEYRQEYSLLLQQILASQDALTTAPLVDECQILLDQMKLEARCCPDRSIQTELWERHALCVTQLTDWHDLSSPGSSGPDRSVAVPTHSPRTDARDHFRVSNETLERARRVAADTEQVGAQIVSELREQRETIQTSQARVRVMHSLTDTANGIVTNMSQPWWRRR
;
A
#
# COMPACT_ATOMS: atom_id res chain seq x y z
N MET A 1 14.19 10.32 3.76
CA MET A 1 13.45 10.96 4.87
C MET A 1 12.16 10.23 5.26
N SER A 2 11.74 9.20 4.52
CA SER A 2 10.46 8.49 4.70
C SER A 2 10.32 7.61 5.94
N ARG A 3 11.42 7.06 6.50
CA ARG A 3 11.32 6.10 7.62
C ARG A 3 10.89 6.75 8.94
N GLN A 4 11.41 7.94 9.25
CA GLN A 4 11.08 8.65 10.49
C GLN A 4 9.63 9.15 10.48
N GLN A 5 9.18 9.71 9.36
CA GLN A 5 7.80 10.17 9.20
C GLN A 5 6.80 9.01 9.26
N PHE A 6 7.15 7.85 8.66
CA PHE A 6 6.33 6.65 8.80
C PHE A 6 6.23 6.16 10.25
N ASP A 7 7.33 6.21 11.01
CA ASP A 7 7.34 5.81 12.42
C ASP A 7 6.55 6.81 13.29
N GLU A 8 6.52 8.10 12.94
CA GLU A 8 5.68 9.13 13.58
C GLU A 8 4.18 8.88 13.30
N TYR A 9 3.78 8.68 12.04
CA TYR A 9 2.39 8.33 11.70
C TYR A 9 1.93 7.03 12.34
N ARG A 10 2.84 6.06 12.49
CA ARG A 10 2.54 4.80 13.18
C ARG A 10 2.33 5.01 14.68
N GLN A 11 3.10 5.90 15.32
CA GLN A 11 2.89 6.24 16.73
C GLN A 11 1.54 6.92 16.93
N GLU A 12 1.19 7.89 16.07
CA GLU A 12 -0.11 8.56 16.09
C GLU A 12 -1.26 7.57 15.87
N TYR A 13 -1.13 6.67 14.88
CA TYR A 13 -2.08 5.59 14.64
C TYR A 13 -2.27 4.69 15.87
N SER A 14 -1.18 4.31 16.55
CA SER A 14 -1.26 3.46 17.75
C SER A 14 -1.95 4.16 18.93
N LEU A 15 -1.74 5.47 19.08
CA LEU A 15 -2.39 6.27 20.12
C LEU A 15 -3.88 6.43 19.84
N LEU A 16 -4.25 6.68 18.58
CA LEU A 16 -5.66 6.76 18.17
C LEU A 16 -6.36 5.41 18.34
N LEU A 17 -5.72 4.30 17.97
CA LEU A 17 -6.29 2.96 18.18
C LEU A 17 -6.47 2.66 19.67
N GLN A 18 -5.53 3.05 20.52
CA GLN A 18 -5.65 2.92 21.97
C GLN A 18 -6.76 3.81 22.54
N GLN A 19 -6.94 5.01 22.00
CA GLN A 19 -8.01 5.93 22.37
C GLN A 19 -9.40 5.40 21.95
N ILE A 20 -9.49 4.79 20.78
CA ILE A 20 -10.69 4.10 20.28
C ILE A 20 -11.03 2.88 21.15
N LEU A 21 -10.02 2.11 21.59
CA LEU A 21 -10.24 0.99 22.51
C LEU A 21 -10.68 1.45 23.91
N ALA A 22 -10.28 2.65 24.33
CA ALA A 22 -10.67 3.24 25.59
C ALA A 22 -12.06 3.92 25.54
N SER A 23 -12.49 4.40 24.38
CA SER A 23 -13.81 5.01 24.19
C SER A 23 -14.86 3.96 23.82
N GLN A 24 -15.85 3.75 24.70
CA GLN A 24 -16.99 2.85 24.45
C GLN A 24 -18.10 3.47 23.59
N ASP A 25 -18.04 4.77 23.33
CA ASP A 25 -19.12 5.50 22.64
C ASP A 25 -18.94 5.50 21.11
N ALA A 26 -19.84 4.80 20.42
CA ALA A 26 -19.87 4.66 18.97
C ALA A 26 -19.90 6.01 18.20
N LEU A 27 -20.44 7.08 18.80
CA LEU A 27 -20.44 8.42 18.21
C LEU A 27 -19.06 9.08 18.22
N THR A 28 -18.22 8.76 19.20
CA THR A 28 -16.86 9.31 19.32
C THR A 28 -15.84 8.51 18.51
N THR A 29 -16.08 7.21 18.33
CA THR A 29 -15.18 6.32 17.59
C THR A 29 -15.27 6.52 16.08
N ALA A 30 -16.42 6.93 15.53
CA ALA A 30 -16.58 7.12 14.09
C ALA A 30 -15.61 8.15 13.46
N PRO A 31 -15.44 9.39 13.99
CA PRO A 31 -14.46 10.33 13.44
C PRO A 31 -13.01 9.89 13.69
N LEU A 32 -12.73 9.19 14.80
CA LEU A 32 -11.39 8.66 15.11
C LEU A 32 -10.98 7.54 14.14
N VAL A 33 -11.94 6.72 13.71
CA VAL A 33 -11.72 5.66 12.71
C VAL A 33 -11.44 6.25 11.33
N ASP A 34 -12.14 7.32 10.96
CA ASP A 34 -11.88 8.05 9.71
C ASP A 34 -10.46 8.67 9.73
N GLU A 35 -10.05 9.23 10.87
CA GLU A 35 -8.69 9.74 11.08
C GLU A 35 -7.63 8.64 11.01
N CYS A 36 -7.90 7.45 11.56
CA CYS A 36 -7.05 6.27 11.41
C CYS A 36 -6.93 5.82 9.95
N GLN A 37 -8.02 5.91 9.18
CA GLN A 37 -8.04 5.56 7.76
C GLN A 37 -7.17 6.52 6.93
N ILE A 38 -7.25 7.82 7.23
CA ILE A 38 -6.44 8.87 6.60
C ILE A 38 -4.95 8.65 6.89
N LEU A 39 -4.59 8.30 8.14
CA LEU A 39 -3.21 7.98 8.53
C LEU A 39 -2.69 6.73 7.80
N LEU A 40 -3.52 5.68 7.64
CA LEU A 40 -3.16 4.51 6.85
C LEU A 40 -2.89 4.86 5.38
N ASP A 41 -3.73 5.71 4.78
CA ASP A 41 -3.52 6.18 3.40
C ASP A 41 -2.24 7.02 3.25
N GLN A 42 -1.90 7.84 4.26
CA GLN A 42 -0.64 8.57 4.32
C GLN A 42 0.57 7.63 4.48
N MET A 43 0.49 6.63 5.36
CA MET A 43 1.53 5.60 5.52
C MET A 43 1.76 4.79 4.24
N LYS A 44 0.69 4.50 3.49
CA LYS A 44 0.75 3.86 2.16
C LYS A 44 1.44 4.72 1.11
N LEU A 45 1.18 6.03 1.11
CA LEU A 45 1.85 6.98 0.22
C LEU A 45 3.35 7.07 0.54
N GLU A 46 3.72 7.14 1.81
CA GLU A 46 5.13 7.16 2.24
C GLU A 46 5.87 5.85 1.92
N ALA A 47 5.20 4.70 2.08
CA ALA A 47 5.75 3.40 1.68
C ALA A 47 5.95 3.30 0.15
N ARG A 48 5.09 3.96 -0.65
CA ARG A 48 5.23 4.04 -2.12
C ARG A 48 6.34 4.99 -2.56
N CYS A 49 6.52 6.11 -1.85
CA CYS A 49 7.54 7.12 -2.16
C CYS A 49 8.95 6.74 -1.70
N CYS A 50 9.12 5.61 -1.01
CA CYS A 50 10.42 5.15 -0.52
C CYS A 50 11.29 4.61 -1.67
N PRO A 51 12.50 5.17 -1.91
CA PRO A 51 13.36 4.77 -3.04
C PRO A 51 14.04 3.40 -2.84
N ASP A 52 14.18 2.95 -1.60
CA ASP A 52 14.85 1.70 -1.25
C ASP A 52 13.86 0.52 -1.16
N ARG A 53 14.04 -0.49 -2.02
CA ARG A 53 13.14 -1.66 -2.14
C ARG A 53 13.02 -2.51 -0.87
N SER A 54 14.10 -2.70 -0.13
CA SER A 54 14.08 -3.49 1.12
C SER A 54 13.29 -2.79 2.23
N ILE A 55 13.43 -1.47 2.30
CA ILE A 55 12.71 -0.63 3.26
C ILE A 55 11.25 -0.54 2.84
N GLN A 56 10.97 -0.40 1.55
CA GLN A 56 9.61 -0.43 1.02
C GLN A 56 8.86 -1.73 1.39
N THR A 57 9.48 -2.90 1.24
CA THR A 57 8.85 -4.18 1.63
C THR A 57 8.59 -4.25 3.13
N GLU A 58 9.53 -3.78 3.96
CA GLU A 58 9.36 -3.72 5.42
C GLU A 58 8.22 -2.77 5.83
N LEU A 59 8.11 -1.61 5.18
CA LEU A 59 7.06 -0.63 5.44
C LEU A 59 5.68 -1.13 4.99
N TRP A 60 5.60 -1.86 3.89
CA TRP A 60 4.35 -2.47 3.41
C TRP A 60 3.86 -3.59 4.33
N GLU A 61 4.76 -4.44 4.82
CA GLU A 61 4.42 -5.48 5.79
C GLU A 61 3.88 -4.86 7.09
N ARG A 62 4.51 -3.79 7.56
CA ARG A 62 4.04 -3.03 8.73
C ARG A 62 2.70 -2.34 8.50
N HIS A 63 2.50 -1.74 7.32
CA HIS A 63 1.22 -1.14 6.95
C HIS A 63 0.10 -2.21 6.88
N ALA A 64 0.39 -3.39 6.34
CA ALA A 64 -0.57 -4.50 6.30
C ALA A 64 -1.02 -4.92 7.70
N LEU A 65 -0.11 -4.96 8.68
CA LEU A 65 -0.46 -5.24 10.07
C LEU A 65 -1.40 -4.19 10.65
N CYS A 66 -1.15 -2.90 10.41
CA CYS A 66 -2.04 -1.83 10.87
C CYS A 66 -3.42 -1.92 10.20
N VAL A 67 -3.49 -2.22 8.90
CA VAL A 67 -4.77 -2.46 8.22
C VAL A 67 -5.55 -3.60 8.87
N THR A 68 -4.88 -4.74 9.16
CA THR A 68 -5.55 -5.89 9.80
C THR A 68 -6.12 -5.54 11.18
N GLN A 69 -5.42 -4.72 11.96
CA GLN A 69 -5.87 -4.30 13.29
C GLN A 69 -7.12 -3.41 13.23
N LEU A 70 -7.20 -2.51 12.24
CA LEU A 70 -8.39 -1.68 12.05
C LEU A 70 -9.60 -2.48 11.55
N THR A 71 -9.38 -3.47 10.67
CA THR A 71 -10.46 -4.34 10.18
C THR A 71 -10.98 -5.27 11.27
N ASP A 72 -10.12 -5.81 12.12
CA ASP A 72 -10.52 -6.64 13.26
C ASP A 72 -11.36 -5.82 14.24
N TRP A 73 -10.98 -4.56 14.49
CA TRP A 73 -11.77 -3.65 15.32
C TRP A 73 -13.12 -3.32 14.68
N HIS A 74 -13.15 -3.03 13.38
CA HIS A 74 -14.40 -2.73 12.67
C HIS A 74 -15.39 -3.92 12.73
N ASP A 75 -14.89 -5.16 12.63
CA ASP A 75 -15.69 -6.36 12.79
C ASP A 75 -16.21 -6.56 14.22
N LEU A 76 -15.43 -6.19 15.25
CA LEU A 76 -15.86 -6.20 16.65
C LEU A 76 -16.87 -5.09 16.97
N SER A 77 -16.82 -3.99 16.23
CA SER A 77 -17.59 -2.76 16.49
C SER A 77 -18.87 -2.68 15.69
N SER A 78 -19.00 -3.44 14.60
CA SER A 78 -20.21 -3.48 13.79
C SER A 78 -21.27 -4.35 14.48
N PRO A 79 -22.38 -3.79 15.01
CA PRO A 79 -23.40 -4.56 15.73
C PRO A 79 -24.32 -5.36 14.78
N GLY A 80 -23.89 -5.62 13.53
CA GLY A 80 -24.80 -5.83 12.40
C GLY A 80 -24.69 -7.13 11.61
N SER A 81 -23.72 -8.03 11.85
CA SER A 81 -23.64 -9.32 11.11
C SER A 81 -24.16 -10.54 11.88
N SER A 82 -24.63 -10.36 13.12
CA SER A 82 -25.44 -11.36 13.82
C SER A 82 -26.92 -11.02 13.67
N GLY A 83 -27.55 -11.57 12.63
CA GLY A 83 -28.96 -11.36 12.31
C GLY A 83 -29.92 -11.69 13.47
N PRO A 84 -31.10 -11.05 13.53
CA PRO A 84 -32.04 -11.18 14.63
C PRO A 84 -33.06 -12.28 14.33
N ASP A 85 -33.11 -13.32 15.16
CA ASP A 85 -34.39 -13.95 15.50
C ASP A 85 -34.26 -14.71 16.83
N ARG A 86 -34.44 -13.96 17.93
CA ARG A 86 -34.49 -14.51 19.28
C ARG A 86 -35.95 -14.70 19.65
N SER A 87 -36.63 -15.59 18.93
CA SER A 87 -37.84 -16.22 19.42
C SER A 87 -37.44 -17.16 20.57
N VAL A 88 -38.03 -16.90 21.74
CA VAL A 88 -37.81 -17.62 22.99
C VAL A 88 -38.19 -19.09 22.81
N ALA A 89 -37.20 -19.97 22.62
CA ALA A 89 -37.35 -21.41 22.74
C ALA A 89 -36.07 -22.03 23.32
N VAL A 90 -36.18 -22.42 24.59
CA VAL A 90 -35.41 -23.44 25.33
C VAL A 90 -34.12 -23.98 24.66
N PRO A 91 -32.92 -23.70 25.20
CA PRO A 91 -31.68 -24.21 24.62
C PRO A 91 -31.52 -25.71 24.94
N THR A 92 -31.70 -26.54 23.93
CA THR A 92 -31.15 -27.90 23.92
C THR A 92 -29.86 -27.83 23.11
N HIS A 93 -28.72 -27.61 23.79
CA HIS A 93 -27.40 -27.57 23.15
C HIS A 93 -27.15 -28.85 22.35
N SER A 94 -27.05 -28.72 21.03
CA SER A 94 -26.62 -29.81 20.15
C SER A 94 -25.29 -29.40 19.52
N PRO A 95 -24.19 -30.17 19.66
CA PRO A 95 -22.86 -29.84 19.11
C PRO A 95 -22.83 -29.70 17.57
N ARG A 96 -23.96 -29.97 16.92
CA ARG A 96 -24.18 -29.87 15.48
C ARG A 96 -24.45 -28.44 15.00
N THR A 97 -24.94 -27.54 15.86
CA THR A 97 -25.14 -26.12 15.52
C THR A 97 -23.82 -25.38 15.55
N ASP A 98 -22.98 -25.63 16.55
CA ASP A 98 -21.67 -24.98 16.72
C ASP A 98 -20.75 -25.28 15.53
N ALA A 99 -20.74 -26.53 15.05
CA ALA A 99 -19.99 -26.91 13.85
C ALA A 99 -20.46 -26.14 12.60
N ARG A 100 -21.77 -25.93 12.43
CA ARG A 100 -22.32 -25.17 11.29
C ARG A 100 -21.94 -23.70 11.34
N ASP A 101 -21.94 -23.10 12.52
CA ASP A 101 -21.56 -21.71 12.71
C ASP A 101 -20.06 -21.51 12.44
N HIS A 102 -19.21 -22.45 12.87
CA HIS A 102 -17.79 -22.46 12.51
C HIS A 102 -17.55 -22.58 11.00
N PHE A 103 -18.31 -23.42 10.29
CA PHE A 103 -18.21 -23.50 8.82
C PHE A 103 -18.68 -22.23 8.14
N ARG A 104 -19.72 -21.55 8.67
CA ARG A 104 -20.21 -20.29 8.11
C ARG A 104 -19.18 -19.18 8.23
N VAL A 105 -18.59 -19.01 9.43
CA VAL A 105 -17.51 -18.03 9.67
C VAL A 105 -16.29 -18.35 8.81
N SER A 106 -15.90 -19.63 8.73
CA SER A 106 -14.78 -20.04 7.87
C SER A 106 -15.04 -19.79 6.38
N ASN A 107 -16.28 -19.91 5.93
CA ASN A 107 -16.60 -19.63 4.53
C ASN A 107 -16.56 -18.13 4.24
N GLU A 108 -17.04 -17.31 5.18
CA GLU A 108 -16.98 -15.85 5.08
C GLU A 108 -15.54 -15.33 5.09
N THR A 109 -14.66 -15.89 5.93
CA THR A 109 -13.23 -15.54 5.92
C THR A 109 -12.54 -15.97 4.62
N LEU A 110 -12.89 -17.12 4.06
CA LEU A 110 -12.38 -17.56 2.75
C LEU A 110 -12.87 -16.66 1.61
N GLU A 111 -14.13 -16.25 1.62
CA GLU A 111 -14.67 -15.30 0.64
C GLU A 111 -13.98 -13.94 0.75
N ARG A 112 -13.73 -13.45 1.96
CA ARG A 112 -12.97 -12.23 2.20
C ARG A 112 -11.53 -12.36 1.70
N ALA A 113 -10.83 -13.44 2.07
CA ALA A 113 -9.47 -13.70 1.61
C ALA A 113 -9.39 -13.78 0.08
N ARG A 114 -10.40 -14.39 -0.56
CA ARG A 114 -10.51 -14.45 -2.03
C ARG A 114 -10.68 -13.07 -2.66
N ARG A 115 -11.53 -12.20 -2.08
CA ARG A 115 -11.70 -10.82 -2.56
C ARG A 115 -10.41 -10.02 -2.43
N VAL A 116 -9.76 -10.07 -1.27
CA VAL A 116 -8.47 -9.41 -1.03
C VAL A 116 -7.40 -9.92 -1.99
N ALA A 117 -7.35 -11.23 -2.25
CA ALA A 117 -6.42 -11.81 -3.21
C ALA A 117 -6.68 -11.31 -4.64
N ALA A 118 -7.94 -11.21 -5.07
CA ALA A 118 -8.31 -10.68 -6.38
C ALA A 118 -7.95 -9.19 -6.52
N ASP A 119 -8.22 -8.38 -5.49
CA ASP A 119 -7.83 -6.97 -5.48
C ASP A 119 -6.30 -6.81 -5.53
N THR A 120 -5.58 -7.69 -4.81
CA THR A 120 -4.12 -7.71 -4.80
C THR A 120 -3.56 -8.12 -6.17
N GLU A 121 -4.18 -9.09 -6.85
CA GLU A 121 -3.81 -9.49 -8.20
C GLU A 121 -4.03 -8.35 -9.20
N GLN A 122 -5.17 -7.66 -9.11
CA GLN A 122 -5.47 -6.52 -9.98
C GLN A 122 -4.47 -5.38 -9.77
N VAL A 123 -4.17 -5.02 -8.52
CA VAL A 123 -3.18 -4.00 -8.19
C VAL A 123 -1.78 -4.44 -8.66
N GLY A 124 -1.43 -5.72 -8.47
CA GLY A 124 -0.18 -6.29 -8.97
C GLY A 124 -0.06 -6.18 -10.50
N ALA A 125 -1.13 -6.46 -11.24
CA ALA A 125 -1.16 -6.32 -12.69
C ALA A 125 -0.99 -4.86 -13.14
N GLN A 126 -1.62 -3.91 -12.44
CA GLN A 126 -1.44 -2.48 -12.70
C GLN A 126 0.00 -2.05 -12.47
N ILE A 127 0.62 -2.46 -11.36
CA ILE A 127 2.02 -2.16 -11.06
C ILE A 127 2.95 -2.72 -12.15
N VAL A 128 2.73 -3.95 -12.62
CA VAL A 128 3.54 -4.53 -13.71
C VAL A 128 3.38 -3.73 -15.01
N SER A 129 2.18 -3.23 -15.30
CA SER A 129 1.94 -2.39 -16.48
C SER A 129 2.64 -1.03 -16.38
N GLU A 130 2.57 -0.37 -15.24
CA GLU A 130 3.26 0.91 -14.99
C GLU A 130 4.77 0.74 -15.03
N LEU A 131 5.31 -0.34 -14.45
CA LEU A 131 6.74 -0.66 -14.53
C LEU A 131 7.22 -0.85 -15.97
N ARG A 132 6.38 -1.44 -16.83
CA ARG A 132 6.69 -1.61 -18.25
C ARG A 132 6.75 -0.27 -18.97
N GLU A 133 5.78 0.61 -18.73
CA GLU A 133 5.73 1.96 -19.30
C GLU A 133 6.92 2.82 -18.82
N GLN A 134 7.23 2.77 -17.53
CA GLN A 134 8.40 3.46 -16.98
C GLN A 134 9.71 2.95 -17.58
N ARG A 135 9.85 1.64 -17.76
CA ARG A 135 11.02 1.04 -18.42
C ARG A 135 11.16 1.55 -19.86
N GLU A 136 10.07 1.62 -20.61
CA GLU A 136 10.07 2.16 -21.97
C GLU A 136 10.47 3.64 -22.00
N THR A 137 9.94 4.43 -21.07
CA THR A 137 10.31 5.85 -20.90
C THR A 137 11.81 6.02 -20.57
N ILE A 138 12.35 5.16 -19.71
CA ILE A 138 13.78 5.17 -19.39
C ILE A 138 14.62 4.75 -20.60
N GLN A 139 14.20 3.74 -21.36
CA GLN A 139 14.92 3.30 -22.55
C GLN A 139 14.93 4.37 -23.65
N THR A 140 13.81 5.04 -23.88
CA THR A 140 13.72 6.13 -24.86
C THR A 140 14.54 7.34 -24.45
N SER A 141 14.52 7.73 -23.18
CA SER A 141 15.36 8.81 -22.66
C SER A 141 16.86 8.46 -22.76
N GLN A 142 17.27 7.24 -22.40
CA GLN A 142 18.65 6.79 -22.59
C GLN A 142 19.08 6.80 -24.06
N ALA A 143 18.20 6.39 -24.98
CA ALA A 143 18.48 6.45 -26.41
C ALA A 143 18.70 7.90 -26.88
N ARG A 144 17.85 8.84 -26.43
CA ARG A 144 18.01 10.28 -26.72
C ARG A 144 19.32 10.83 -26.18
N VAL A 145 19.70 10.47 -24.95
CA VAL A 145 20.97 10.89 -24.33
C VAL A 145 22.17 10.39 -25.14
N ARG A 146 22.15 9.13 -25.62
CA ARG A 146 23.25 8.60 -26.47
C ARG A 146 23.37 9.35 -27.79
N VAL A 147 22.25 9.68 -28.43
CA VAL A 147 22.24 10.49 -29.66
C VAL A 147 22.83 11.88 -29.38
N MET A 148 22.38 12.54 -28.32
CA MET A 148 22.89 13.86 -27.92
C MET A 148 24.38 13.84 -27.58
N HIS A 149 24.86 12.77 -26.94
CA HIS A 149 26.29 12.58 -26.66
C HIS A 149 27.10 12.47 -27.97
N SER A 150 26.64 11.67 -28.93
CA SER A 150 27.30 11.55 -30.24
C SER A 150 27.35 12.87 -31.02
N LEU A 151 26.27 13.68 -30.95
CA LEU A 151 26.23 15.01 -31.55
C LEU A 151 27.20 15.97 -30.86
N THR A 152 27.36 15.85 -29.54
CA THR A 152 28.30 16.64 -28.77
C THR A 152 29.74 16.28 -29.09
N ASP A 153 30.05 14.99 -29.25
CA ASP A 153 31.38 14.52 -29.64
C ASP A 153 31.76 15.00 -31.05
N THR A 154 30.82 14.94 -32.00
CA THR A 154 31.05 15.49 -33.34
C THR A 154 31.23 17.00 -33.34
N ALA A 155 30.41 17.74 -32.57
CA ALA A 155 30.57 19.18 -32.38
C ALA A 155 31.94 19.53 -31.77
N ASN A 156 32.39 18.78 -30.76
CA ASN A 156 33.71 18.95 -30.15
C ASN A 156 34.84 18.65 -31.14
N GLY A 157 34.69 17.62 -31.99
CA GLY A 157 35.61 17.33 -33.09
C GLY A 157 35.72 18.47 -34.10
N ILE A 158 34.59 19.12 -34.44
CA ILE A 158 34.59 20.28 -35.35
C ILE A 158 35.26 21.47 -34.68
N VAL A 159 34.92 21.79 -33.42
CA VAL A 159 35.51 22.91 -32.66
C VAL A 159 37.02 22.72 -32.51
N THR A 160 37.47 21.51 -32.18
CA THR A 160 38.91 21.21 -32.06
C THR A 160 39.62 21.36 -33.41
N ASN A 161 39.02 20.89 -34.52
CA ASN A 161 39.58 21.05 -35.87
C ASN A 161 39.58 22.51 -36.36
N MET A 162 38.61 23.33 -35.94
CA MET A 162 38.59 24.78 -36.18
C MET A 162 39.60 25.54 -35.31
N SER A 163 39.82 25.08 -34.07
CA SER A 163 40.77 25.67 -33.14
C SER A 163 42.23 25.35 -33.49
N GLN A 164 42.48 24.40 -34.39
CA GLN A 164 43.82 24.11 -34.87
C GLN A 164 44.33 25.24 -35.78
N PRO A 165 45.44 25.89 -35.42
CA PRO A 165 46.03 26.91 -36.25
C PRO A 165 46.52 26.34 -37.59
N TRP A 166 46.36 27.11 -38.66
CA TRP A 166 46.69 26.70 -40.02
C TRP A 166 48.15 26.23 -40.21
N TRP A 167 49.07 26.66 -39.35
CA TRP A 167 50.48 26.26 -39.37
C TRP A 167 50.78 24.89 -38.75
N ARG A 168 49.83 24.27 -38.04
CA ARG A 168 49.96 22.90 -37.47
C ARG A 168 49.41 21.80 -38.39
N ARG A 169 48.84 22.16 -39.55
CA ARG A 169 48.38 21.21 -40.58
C ARG A 169 49.56 20.86 -41.49
N ARG A 170 50.44 19.96 -41.06
CA ARG A 170 51.50 19.40 -41.91
C ARG A 170 51.74 17.95 -41.58
#